data_AF-A0A2G2BBB1-F1
#
_entry.id   AF-A0A2G2BBB1-F1
#
_cell.length_a   1.000
_cell.length_b   1.000
_cell.length_c   1.000
_cell.angle_alpha   90.00
_cell.angle_beta   90.00
_cell.angle_gamma   90.00
#
_symmetry.space_group_name_H-M   'P 1'
#
loop_
_entity.id
_entity.type
_entity.pdbx_description
1 polymer ?
#
loop_
_entity_poly.entity_id
_entity_poly.type
_entity_poly.pdbx_seq_one_letter_code
_entity_poly.pdbx_strand_id
1 'polypeptide(L)'
;MMGKAGTKERQIAVLLHEAATNPNAAAQLLLEASIYLRSNQAMPTALATYLANALSKAAKAGQSKRGETLAEMLGLTGKAQRLPKYRSFDLFMLIILHDEKERAIPSKLLKKELMYDVCELANVKERQAKDLIRDARKKLDNARDEIGVKFSINEVQ
;
A
#
# COMPACT_ATOMS: atom_id res chain seq x y z
N MET A 1 -6.07 -15.36 -39.29
CA MET A 1 -5.91 -14.60 -38.02
C MET A 1 -4.59 -14.99 -37.33
N MET A 2 -3.43 -14.61 -37.89
CA MET A 2 -2.10 -14.90 -37.33
C MET A 2 -1.44 -13.57 -36.94
N GLY A 3 -1.24 -13.31 -35.65
CA GLY A 3 -0.61 -12.05 -35.21
C GLY A 3 -0.56 -11.80 -33.69
N LYS A 4 -1.30 -12.57 -32.87
CA LYS A 4 -1.35 -12.36 -31.41
C LYS A 4 -0.36 -13.20 -30.59
N ALA A 5 0.17 -14.30 -31.14
CA ALA A 5 1.09 -15.18 -30.39
C ALA A 5 2.47 -14.53 -30.19
N GLY A 6 3.05 -13.96 -31.25
CA GLY A 6 4.37 -13.34 -31.19
C GLY A 6 4.45 -12.07 -30.35
N THR A 7 3.33 -11.36 -30.14
CA THR A 7 3.26 -10.19 -29.25
C THR A 7 3.25 -10.58 -27.78
N LYS A 8 2.54 -11.65 -27.41
CA LYS A 8 2.51 -12.14 -26.03
C LYS A 8 3.84 -12.72 -25.56
N GLU A 9 4.52 -13.51 -26.39
CA GLU A 9 5.84 -14.06 -26.03
C GLU A 9 6.88 -12.96 -25.83
N ARG A 10 6.88 -11.93 -26.68
CA ARG A 10 7.73 -10.75 -26.51
C ARG A 10 7.42 -10.00 -25.22
N GLN A 11 6.14 -9.81 -24.89
CA GLN A 11 5.74 -9.17 -23.65
C GLN A 11 6.21 -9.94 -22.41
N ILE A 12 6.07 -11.27 -22.41
CA ILE A 12 6.56 -12.12 -21.32
C ILE A 12 8.09 -12.05 -21.20
N ALA A 13 8.82 -12.02 -22.32
CA ALA A 13 10.26 -11.87 -22.32
C ALA A 13 10.73 -10.52 -21.74
N VAL A 14 10.04 -9.42 -22.10
CA VAL A 14 10.30 -8.09 -21.52
C VAL A 14 10.05 -8.09 -20.02
N LEU A 15 8.89 -8.62 -19.59
CA LEU A 15 8.54 -8.70 -18.17
C LEU A 15 9.54 -9.57 -17.38
N LEU A 16 10.04 -10.67 -17.96
CA LEU A 16 11.08 -11.52 -17.35
C LEU A 16 12.40 -10.77 -17.16
N HIS A 17 12.79 -9.94 -18.12
CA HIS A 17 14.00 -9.11 -18.00
C HIS A 17 13.84 -8.05 -16.89
N GLU A 18 12.67 -7.44 -16.78
CA GLU A 18 12.40 -6.39 -15.79
C GLU A 18 12.11 -6.91 -14.38
N ALA A 19 11.66 -8.15 -14.22
CA ALA A 19 11.22 -8.69 -12.94
C ALA A 19 12.31 -8.74 -11.85
N ALA A 20 13.59 -8.73 -12.22
CA ALA A 20 14.70 -8.70 -11.25
C ALA A 20 14.81 -7.35 -10.50
N THR A 21 14.35 -6.26 -11.11
CA THR A 21 14.52 -4.90 -10.56
C THR A 21 13.19 -4.14 -10.41
N ASN A 22 12.11 -4.65 -11.02
CA ASN A 22 10.79 -4.05 -10.98
C ASN A 22 9.74 -5.03 -10.40
N PRO A 23 9.32 -4.84 -9.13
CA PRO A 23 8.32 -5.68 -8.49
C PRO A 23 6.96 -5.68 -9.21
N ASN A 24 6.61 -4.61 -9.91
CA ASN A 24 5.36 -4.55 -10.69
C ASN A 24 5.44 -5.46 -11.92
N ALA A 25 6.59 -5.51 -12.59
CA ALA A 25 6.82 -6.43 -13.70
C ALA A 25 6.76 -7.89 -13.21
N ALA A 26 7.35 -8.18 -12.05
CA ALA A 26 7.24 -9.49 -11.41
C ALA A 26 5.79 -9.87 -11.05
N ALA A 27 5.01 -8.93 -10.49
CA ALA A 27 3.59 -9.16 -10.22
C ALA A 27 2.79 -9.43 -11.51
N GLN A 28 3.12 -8.72 -12.59
CA GLN A 28 2.46 -8.90 -13.87
C GLN A 28 2.82 -10.25 -14.53
N LEU A 29 4.04 -10.76 -14.34
CA LEU A 29 4.39 -12.14 -14.73
C LEU A 29 3.55 -13.19 -14.01
N LEU A 30 3.28 -13.01 -12.72
CA LEU A 30 2.43 -13.92 -11.96
C LEU A 30 0.99 -13.90 -12.46
N LEU A 31 0.49 -12.71 -12.82
CA LEU A 31 -0.82 -12.58 -13.44
C LEU A 31 -0.88 -13.33 -14.77
N GLU A 32 0.11 -13.16 -15.65
CA GLU A 32 0.18 -13.91 -16.92
C GLU A 32 0.27 -15.43 -16.68
N ALA A 33 1.11 -15.87 -15.74
CA ALA A 33 1.20 -17.28 -15.36
C ALA A 33 -0.16 -17.85 -14.92
N SER A 34 -0.93 -17.08 -14.15
CA SER A 34 -2.28 -17.49 -13.72
C SER A 34 -3.25 -17.70 -14.89
N ILE A 35 -3.06 -16.98 -16.00
CA ILE A 35 -3.89 -17.15 -17.20
C ILE A 35 -3.59 -18.50 -17.85
N TYR A 36 -2.32 -18.88 -18.02
CA TYR A 36 -1.95 -20.20 -18.57
C TYR A 36 -2.48 -21.34 -17.70
N LEU A 37 -2.34 -21.23 -16.37
CA LEU A 37 -2.85 -22.24 -15.43
C LEU A 37 -4.37 -22.39 -15.50
N ARG A 38 -5.12 -21.27 -15.51
CA ARG A 38 -6.58 -21.29 -15.62
C ARG A 38 -7.07 -21.78 -16.98
N SER A 39 -6.34 -21.50 -18.04
CA SER A 39 -6.70 -21.90 -19.40
C SER A 39 -6.30 -23.34 -19.73
N ASN A 40 -5.63 -24.04 -18.80
CA ASN A 40 -5.01 -25.35 -19.02
C ASN A 40 -4.11 -25.38 -20.27
N GLN A 41 -3.43 -24.26 -20.55
CA GLN A 41 -2.52 -24.12 -21.68
C GLN A 41 -1.08 -24.31 -21.24
N ALA A 42 -0.24 -24.81 -22.15
CA ALA A 42 1.19 -24.90 -21.92
C ALA A 42 1.76 -23.48 -21.68
N MET A 43 2.41 -23.31 -20.53
CA MET A 43 3.09 -22.07 -20.18
C MET A 43 4.41 -21.97 -20.96
N PRO A 44 4.82 -20.76 -21.40
CA PRO A 44 6.14 -20.57 -22.00
C PRO A 44 7.26 -21.05 -21.07
N THR A 45 8.24 -21.78 -21.63
CA THR A 45 9.28 -22.45 -20.84
C THR A 45 10.02 -21.50 -19.92
N ALA A 46 10.39 -20.30 -20.40
CA ALA A 46 11.11 -19.31 -19.59
C ALA A 46 10.31 -18.86 -18.35
N LEU A 47 8.99 -18.67 -18.51
CA LEU A 47 8.10 -18.32 -17.40
C LEU A 47 7.94 -19.49 -16.42
N ALA A 48 7.79 -20.71 -16.93
CA ALA A 48 7.72 -21.90 -16.09
C ALA A 48 9.01 -22.13 -15.28
N THR A 49 10.17 -21.97 -15.91
CA THR A 49 11.49 -22.08 -15.25
C THR A 49 11.66 -21.02 -14.17
N TYR A 50 11.26 -19.77 -14.46
CA TYR A 50 11.30 -18.68 -13.48
C TYR A 50 10.51 -19.02 -12.21
N LEU A 51 9.26 -19.49 -12.35
CA LEU A 51 8.41 -19.87 -11.21
C LEU A 51 8.94 -21.12 -10.48
N ALA A 52 9.36 -22.13 -11.24
CA ALA A 52 9.88 -23.38 -10.68
C ALA A 52 11.12 -23.13 -9.81
N ASN A 53 12.02 -22.24 -10.26
CA ASN A 53 13.20 -21.87 -9.49
C ASN A 53 12.83 -21.18 -8.17
N ALA A 54 11.89 -20.24 -8.19
CA ALA A 54 11.44 -19.54 -6.99
C ALA A 54 10.77 -20.50 -5.98
N LEU A 55 9.87 -21.36 -6.46
CA LEU A 55 9.19 -22.36 -5.63
C LEU A 55 10.17 -23.40 -5.08
N SER A 56 11.13 -23.86 -5.88
CA SER A 56 12.15 -24.82 -5.45
C SER A 56 13.02 -24.26 -4.32
N LYS A 57 13.43 -22.99 -4.43
CA LYS A 57 14.19 -22.30 -3.38
C LYS A 57 13.37 -22.11 -2.11
N ALA A 58 12.11 -21.68 -2.24
CA ALA A 58 11.21 -21.51 -1.12
C ALA A 58 10.89 -22.84 -0.40
N ALA A 59 10.73 -23.93 -1.15
CA ALA A 59 10.49 -25.26 -0.59
C ALA A 59 11.66 -25.77 0.27
N LYS A 60 12.89 -25.40 -0.11
CA LYS A 60 14.13 -25.73 0.63
C LYS A 60 14.36 -24.81 1.84
N ALA A 61 13.66 -23.68 1.93
CA ALA A 61 13.74 -22.78 3.07
C ALA A 61 12.93 -23.32 4.27
N GLY A 62 13.36 -22.95 5.49
CA GLY A 62 12.59 -23.21 6.70
C GLY A 62 11.19 -22.59 6.64
N GLN A 63 10.21 -23.21 7.29
CA GLN A 63 8.80 -22.83 7.17
C GLN A 63 8.54 -21.34 7.46
N SER A 64 9.22 -20.76 8.46
CA SER A 64 9.11 -19.34 8.81
C SER A 64 9.70 -18.38 7.78
N LYS A 65 10.63 -18.82 6.93
CA LYS A 65 11.31 -18.01 5.91
C LYS A 65 10.80 -18.24 4.49
N ARG A 66 9.96 -19.27 4.29
CA ARG A 66 9.48 -19.69 2.96
C ARG A 66 8.82 -18.55 2.17
N GLY A 67 7.98 -17.74 2.84
CA GLY A 67 7.31 -16.61 2.20
C GLY A 67 8.27 -15.50 1.77
N GLU A 68 9.24 -15.17 2.62
CA GLU A 68 10.30 -14.18 2.34
C GLU A 68 11.18 -14.65 1.17
N THR A 69 11.69 -15.89 1.25
CA THR A 69 12.48 -16.48 0.16
C THR A 69 11.71 -16.53 -1.15
N LEU A 70 10.41 -16.84 -1.13
CA LEU A 70 9.58 -16.82 -2.34
C LEU A 70 9.46 -15.41 -2.91
N ALA A 71 9.20 -14.41 -2.06
CA ALA A 71 9.10 -13.02 -2.48
C ALA A 71 10.41 -12.50 -3.06
N GLU A 72 11.55 -12.83 -2.45
CA GLU A 72 12.89 -12.44 -2.92
C GLU A 72 13.21 -13.05 -4.28
N MET A 73 13.00 -14.36 -4.41
CA MET A 73 13.30 -15.08 -5.65
C MET A 73 12.41 -14.65 -6.82
N LEU A 74 11.19 -14.18 -6.52
CA LEU A 74 10.29 -13.60 -7.51
C LEU A 74 10.55 -12.10 -7.75
N GLY A 75 11.52 -11.45 -7.10
CA GLY A 75 11.74 -10.01 -7.24
C GLY A 75 10.56 -9.16 -6.74
N LEU A 76 9.68 -9.74 -5.91
CA LEU A 76 8.57 -9.05 -5.27
C LEU A 76 9.03 -8.27 -4.04
N THR A 77 10.25 -8.54 -3.55
CA THR A 77 10.92 -7.73 -2.52
C THR A 77 11.49 -6.45 -3.12
N GLY A 78 10.62 -5.58 -3.61
CA GLY A 78 10.94 -4.16 -3.62
C GLY A 78 10.84 -3.64 -2.19
N LYS A 79 11.68 -2.67 -1.82
CA LYS A 79 11.14 -1.60 -0.97
C LYS A 79 9.95 -1.09 -1.76
N ALA A 80 8.74 -1.48 -1.36
CA ALA A 80 7.56 -0.83 -1.86
C ALA A 80 7.91 0.66 -1.78
N GLN A 81 7.91 1.37 -2.91
CA GLN A 81 7.58 2.77 -2.86
C GLN A 81 6.19 2.76 -2.25
N ARG A 82 6.15 2.75 -0.91
CA ARG A 82 4.95 3.02 -0.17
C ARG A 82 4.67 4.45 -0.57
N LEU A 83 3.87 4.61 -1.63
CA LEU A 83 2.99 5.74 -1.73
C LEU A 83 2.41 5.91 -0.32
N PRO A 84 2.58 7.09 0.31
CA PRO A 84 2.11 7.30 1.68
C PRO A 84 0.66 6.82 1.73
N LYS A 85 0.43 5.76 2.52
CA LYS A 85 -0.81 4.97 2.48
C LYS A 85 -1.97 5.68 3.17
N TYR A 86 -1.82 6.98 3.43
CA TYR A 86 -2.86 7.83 3.94
C TYR A 86 -2.86 9.12 3.11
N ARG A 87 -4.02 9.49 2.56
CA ARG A 87 -4.19 10.88 2.13
C ARG A 87 -4.26 11.70 3.41
N SER A 88 -3.62 12.87 3.43
CA SER A 88 -3.69 13.79 4.57
C SER A 88 -5.14 14.00 5.03
N PHE A 89 -6.07 14.02 4.08
CA PHE A 89 -7.52 14.07 4.29
C PHE A 89 -8.07 12.95 5.20
N ASP A 90 -7.63 11.71 5.01
CA ASP A 90 -8.13 10.55 5.79
C ASP A 90 -7.72 10.68 7.27
N LEU A 91 -6.50 11.17 7.52
CA LEU A 91 -6.00 11.46 8.87
C LEU A 91 -6.79 12.60 9.53
N PHE A 92 -7.09 13.67 8.80
CA PHE A 92 -7.90 14.78 9.32
C PHE A 92 -9.32 14.34 9.65
N MET A 93 -9.97 13.60 8.75
CA MET A 93 -11.34 13.09 8.98
C MET A 93 -11.41 12.17 10.20
N LEU A 94 -10.43 11.26 10.35
CA LEU A 94 -10.34 10.37 11.51
C LEU A 94 -10.23 11.16 12.82
N ILE A 95 -9.36 12.17 12.86
CA ILE A 95 -9.16 13.02 14.05
C ILE A 95 -10.42 13.82 14.37
N ILE A 96 -11.06 14.43 13.36
CA ILE A 96 -12.31 15.19 13.55
C ILE A 96 -13.41 14.28 14.13
N LEU A 97 -13.59 13.08 13.57
CA LEU A 97 -14.61 12.12 14.04
C LEU A 97 -14.37 11.68 15.48
N HIS A 98 -13.11 11.45 15.86
CA HIS A 98 -12.75 11.10 17.24
C HIS A 98 -12.93 12.29 18.19
N ASP A 99 -12.52 13.50 17.79
CA ASP A 99 -12.66 14.70 18.61
C ASP A 99 -14.14 15.06 18.86
N GLU A 100 -15.01 14.91 17.85
CA GLU A 100 -16.47 15.08 18.00
C GLU A 100 -17.08 14.01 18.91
N LYS A 101 -16.65 12.75 18.78
CA LYS A 101 -17.09 11.68 19.69
C LYS A 101 -16.60 11.90 21.12
N GLU A 102 -15.38 12.38 21.32
CA GLU A 102 -14.83 12.69 22.64
C GLU A 102 -15.57 13.86 23.30
N ARG A 103 -15.98 14.87 22.53
CA ARG A 103 -16.83 15.97 23.03
C ARG A 103 -18.20 15.47 23.50
N ALA A 104 -18.80 14.54 22.76
CA ALA A 104 -20.08 13.95 23.14
C ALA A 104 -19.94 13.02 24.36
N ILE A 105 -18.88 12.21 24.42
CA ILE A 105 -18.64 11.21 25.46
C ILE A 105 -17.14 11.20 25.83
N PRO A 106 -16.72 11.94 26.87
CA PRO A 106 -15.32 11.99 27.28
C PRO A 106 -14.85 10.62 27.78
N SER A 107 -13.92 9.99 27.07
CA SER A 107 -13.41 8.66 27.43
C SER A 107 -11.91 8.50 27.16
N LYS A 108 -11.19 7.95 28.15
CA LYS A 108 -9.77 7.57 27.99
C LYS A 108 -9.59 6.44 26.97
N LEU A 109 -10.63 5.66 26.68
CA LEU A 109 -10.61 4.59 25.69
C LEU A 109 -10.57 5.17 24.27
N LEU A 110 -11.36 6.22 23.98
CA LEU A 110 -11.37 6.90 22.69
C LEU A 110 -9.99 7.46 22.32
N LYS A 111 -9.22 7.98 23.29
CA LYS A 111 -7.84 8.44 23.06
C LYS A 111 -6.90 7.31 22.65
N LYS A 112 -7.09 6.11 23.22
CA LYS A 112 -6.29 4.93 22.86
C LYS A 112 -6.69 4.39 21.50
N GLU A 113 -7.97 4.41 21.18
CA GLU A 113 -8.51 4.02 19.86
C GLU A 113 -7.97 4.94 18.77
N LEU A 114 -8.05 6.27 18.94
CA LEU A 114 -7.47 7.22 17.98
C LEU A 114 -5.96 6.95 17.75
N MET A 115 -5.21 6.64 18.81
CA MET A 115 -3.78 6.31 18.69
C MET A 115 -3.55 5.04 17.87
N TYR A 116 -4.32 4.00 18.13
CA TYR A 116 -4.27 2.74 17.40
C TYR A 116 -4.62 2.94 15.92
N ASP A 117 -5.73 3.62 15.66
CA ASP A 117 -6.23 3.89 14.31
C ASP A 117 -5.22 4.71 13.49
N VAL A 118 -4.57 5.70 14.09
CA VAL A 118 -3.52 6.49 13.42
C VAL A 118 -2.27 5.66 13.17
N CYS A 119 -1.87 4.79 14.10
CA CYS A 119 -0.74 3.87 13.89
C CYS A 119 -1.01 2.92 12.72
N GLU A 120 -2.21 2.35 12.62
CA GLU A 120 -2.60 1.47 11.52
C GLU A 120 -2.74 2.22 10.20
N LEU A 121 -3.46 3.35 10.19
CA LEU A 121 -3.73 4.15 9.00
C LEU A 121 -2.45 4.71 8.38
N ALA A 122 -1.59 5.32 9.20
CA ALA A 122 -0.35 5.92 8.73
C ALA A 122 0.82 4.93 8.69
N ASN A 123 0.65 3.73 9.24
CA ASN A 123 1.69 2.70 9.37
C ASN A 123 2.96 3.23 10.05
N VAL A 124 2.75 3.87 11.21
CA VAL A 124 3.79 4.54 11.98
C VAL A 124 3.83 4.00 13.41
N LYS A 125 4.94 4.24 14.11
CA LYS A 125 5.06 3.93 15.53
C LYS A 125 4.28 4.94 16.36
N GLU A 126 3.89 4.57 17.58
CA GLU A 126 3.11 5.40 18.50
C GLU A 126 3.68 6.81 18.70
N ARG A 127 5.02 6.95 18.79
CA ARG A 127 5.68 8.26 18.90
C ARG A 127 5.37 9.17 17.70
N GLN A 128 5.45 8.61 16.49
CA GLN A 128 5.15 9.34 15.25
C GLN A 128 3.65 9.62 15.11
N ALA A 129 2.79 8.69 15.54
CA ALA A 129 1.34 8.91 15.59
C ALA A 129 0.97 10.09 16.50
N LYS A 130 1.62 10.24 17.66
CA LYS A 130 1.43 11.40 18.55
C LYS A 130 1.78 12.72 17.86
N ASP A 131 2.91 12.75 17.16
CA ASP A 131 3.33 13.94 16.41
C ASP A 131 2.32 14.27 15.28
N LEU A 132 1.87 13.26 14.55
CA LEU A 132 0.85 13.41 13.48
C LEU A 132 -0.48 13.96 14.01
N ILE A 133 -0.98 13.43 15.14
CA ILE A 133 -2.22 13.90 15.76
C ILE A 133 -2.09 15.37 16.19
N ARG A 134 -0.97 15.72 16.84
CA ARG A 134 -0.71 17.10 17.27
C ARG A 134 -0.66 18.07 16.10
N ASP A 135 0.09 17.72 15.06
CA ASP A 135 0.27 18.58 13.89
C ASP A 135 -1.03 18.74 13.09
N ALA A 136 -1.83 17.68 13.01
CA ALA A 136 -3.14 17.73 12.38
C ALA A 136 -4.12 18.62 13.17
N ARG A 137 -4.21 18.47 14.50
CA ARG A 137 -5.03 19.36 15.34
C ARG A 137 -4.64 20.83 15.19
N LYS A 138 -3.34 21.13 15.22
CA LYS A 138 -2.84 22.49 15.01
C LYS A 138 -3.25 23.07 13.64
N LYS A 139 -3.22 22.26 12.58
CA LYS A 139 -3.67 22.67 11.25
C LYS A 139 -5.19 22.88 11.20
N LEU A 140 -5.97 22.07 11.90
CA LEU A 140 -7.42 22.25 12.01
C LEU A 140 -7.77 23.53 12.77
N ASP A 141 -7.06 23.82 13.86
CA ASP A 141 -7.24 25.07 14.62
C ASP A 141 -6.90 26.29 13.75
N ASN A 142 -5.76 26.27 13.05
CA ASN A 142 -5.38 27.34 12.12
C ASN A 142 -6.41 27.52 10.99
N ALA A 143 -6.92 26.43 10.41
CA ALA A 143 -7.94 26.49 9.35
C ALA A 143 -9.28 27.04 9.88
N ARG A 144 -9.63 26.70 11.13
CA ARG A 144 -10.81 27.25 11.81
C ARG A 144 -10.66 28.74 12.06
N ASP A 145 -9.48 29.19 12.47
CA ASP A 145 -9.18 30.61 12.66
C ASP A 145 -9.25 31.37 11.33
N GLU A 146 -8.69 30.83 10.24
CA GLU A 146 -8.79 31.44 8.91
C GLU A 146 -10.23 31.55 8.40
N ILE A 147 -11.07 30.56 8.67
CA ILE A 147 -12.50 30.59 8.33
C ILE A 147 -13.25 31.58 9.25
N GLY A 148 -12.97 31.56 10.55
CA GLY A 148 -13.58 32.47 11.52
C GLY A 148 -13.23 33.94 11.27
N VAL A 149 -12.01 34.22 10.80
CA VAL A 149 -11.58 35.57 10.37
C VAL A 149 -12.30 35.99 9.08
N LYS A 150 -12.59 35.06 8.15
CA LYS A 150 -13.33 35.37 6.91
C LYS A 150 -14.81 35.71 7.13
N PHE A 151 -15.43 35.25 8.21
CA PHE A 151 -16.82 35.60 8.53
C PHE A 151 -16.98 36.90 9.34
N SER A 152 -15.88 37.46 9.88
CA SER A 152 -15.91 38.72 10.65
C SER A 152 -15.58 39.98 9.83
N ILE A 153 -15.52 39.90 8.48
CA ILE A 153 -15.16 41.05 7.62
C ILE A 153 -16.35 41.59 6.80
N ASN A 154 -17.55 41.02 6.91
CA ASN A 154 -18.74 41.48 6.17
C ASN A 154 -19.91 42.00 7.03
N GLU A 155 -19.65 42.45 8.26
CA GLU A 155 -20.60 43.27 9.01
C GLU A 155 -19.89 44.55 9.45
N VAL A 156 -19.99 45.61 8.63
CA VAL A 156 -20.28 47.02 8.99
C VAL A 156 -20.15 47.82 7.68
N GLN A 157 -21.28 48.00 6.99
CA GLN A 157 -21.60 49.23 6.25
C GLN A 157 -23.05 49.57 6.53
#